data_AF-A0A6V7LJY8-F1
#
_entry.id   AF-A0A6V7LJY8-F1
#
_cell.length_a   1.000
_cell.length_b   1.000
_cell.length_c   1.000
_cell.angle_alpha   90.00
_cell.angle_beta   90.00
_cell.angle_gamma   90.00
#
_symmetry.space_group_name_H-M   'P 1'
#
loop_
_entity.id
_entity.type
_entity.pdbx_description
1 polymer ?
#
loop_
_entity_poly.entity_id
_entity_poly.type
_entity_poly.pdbx_seq_one_letter_code
_entity_poly.pdbx_strand_id
1 'polypeptide(L)'
;FEALNLSFKNMCKLKPLLQKWLEDADNSLNNPNSLTNPLTTPEAIGRRRKKRTSIETSVRVALEKAFVQNPKPTSEEITLLADSLAMEKEVVRVWFCNR
;
A
#
# COMPACT_ATOMS: atom_id res chain seq x y z
N PHE A 1 4.33 7.58 13.17
CA PHE A 1 4.22 6.88 14.47
C PHE A 1 4.68 7.82 15.57
N GLU A 2 5.93 8.28 15.53
CA GLU A 2 6.52 9.21 16.51
C GLU A 2 5.75 10.53 16.66
N ALA A 3 5.37 11.18 15.55
CA ALA A 3 4.62 12.43 15.57
C ALA A 3 3.13 12.29 15.95
N LEU A 4 2.69 11.13 16.44
CA LEU A 4 1.31 10.85 16.88
C LEU A 4 0.15 11.09 15.88
N ASN A 5 0.46 11.33 14.59
CA ASN A 5 -0.54 11.58 13.54
C ASN A 5 -1.30 10.33 13.02
N LEU A 6 -1.37 9.24 13.79
CA LEU A 6 -2.15 8.05 13.44
C LEU A 6 -3.29 7.86 14.45
N SER A 7 -4.37 7.23 14.03
CA SER A 7 -5.45 6.87 14.95
C SER A 7 -4.94 5.99 16.09
N PHE A 8 -5.59 6.07 17.25
CA PHE A 8 -5.25 5.26 18.41
C PHE A 8 -5.18 3.75 18.08
N LYS A 9 -6.17 3.24 17.34
CA LYS A 9 -6.19 1.84 16.91
C LYS A 9 -4.99 1.47 16.03
N ASN A 10 -4.52 2.38 15.17
CA ASN A 10 -3.32 2.15 14.37
C ASN A 10 -2.04 2.19 15.23
N MET A 11 -1.98 3.08 16.22
CA MET A 11 -0.87 3.12 17.17
C MET A 11 -0.75 1.83 17.98
N CYS A 12 -1.87 1.34 18.54
CA CYS A 12 -1.89 0.08 19.29
C CYS A 12 -1.44 -1.11 18.44
N LYS A 13 -1.75 -1.11 17.14
CA LYS A 13 -1.28 -2.16 16.21
C LYS A 13 0.21 -2.05 15.91
N LEU A 14 0.73 -0.83 15.75
CA LEU A 14 2.13 -0.61 15.39
C LEU A 14 3.09 -0.78 16.57
N LYS A 15 2.68 -0.40 17.78
CA LYS A 15 3.52 -0.41 18.98
C LYS A 15 4.26 -1.75 19.20
N PRO A 16 3.59 -2.92 19.28
CA PRO A 16 4.29 -4.18 19.50
C PRO A 16 5.22 -4.57 18.34
N LEU A 17 4.90 -4.18 17.10
CA LEU A 17 5.72 -4.47 15.92
C LEU A 17 7.01 -3.66 15.93
N LEU A 18 6.92 -2.38 16.27
CA LEU A 18 8.08 -1.48 16.33
C LEU A 18 8.97 -1.79 17.53
N GLN A 19 8.38 -2.19 18.67
CA GLN A 19 9.15 -2.64 19.83
C GLN A 19 9.99 -3.88 19.50
N LYS A 20 9.37 -4.91 18.91
CA LYS A 20 10.09 -6.11 18.48
C LYS A 20 11.20 -5.80 17.46
N TRP A 21 10.91 -4.92 16.49
CA TRP A 21 11.91 -4.50 15.52
C TRP A 21 13.12 -3.82 16.18
N LEU A 22 12.89 -3.00 17.21
CA LEU A 22 13.95 -2.34 17.96
C LEU A 22 14.81 -3.35 18.73
N GLU A 23 14.17 -4.28 19.45
CA GLU A 23 14.86 -5.37 20.17
C GLU A 23 15.73 -6.22 19.21
N ASP A 24 15.20 -6.59 18.05
CA ASP A 24 15.92 -7.36 17.03
C ASP A 24 17.10 -6.57 16.43
N ALA A 25 16.95 -5.24 16.25
CA ALA A 25 18.00 -4.36 15.73
C ALA A 25 19.14 -4.19 16.76
N ASP A 26 18.82 -3.96 18.03
CA ASP A 26 19.80 -3.83 19.11
C ASP A 26 20.60 -5.14 19.30
N ASN A 27 19.92 -6.28 19.25
CA ASN A 27 20.57 -7.59 19.32
C ASN A 27 21.53 -7.86 18.14
N SER A 28 21.14 -7.42 16.94
CA SER A 28 21.97 -7.55 15.73
C SER A 28 23.24 -6.69 15.80
N LEU A 29 23.18 -5.53 16.48
CA LEU A 29 24.33 -4.66 16.69
C LEU A 29 25.32 -5.26 17.72
N ASN A 30 24.78 -5.90 18.75
CA ASN A 30 25.55 -6.47 19.87
C ASN A 30 26.12 -7.87 19.58
N ASN A 31 25.59 -8.58 18.58
CA ASN A 31 26.08 -9.88 18.16
C ASN A 31 26.13 -9.98 16.63
N PRO A 32 27.25 -9.58 15.99
CA PRO A 32 27.38 -9.56 14.53
C PRO A 32 27.23 -10.95 13.85
N ASN A 33 27.22 -12.05 14.62
CA ASN A 33 27.00 -13.40 14.10
C ASN A 33 25.53 -13.83 14.07
N SER A 34 24.57 -13.03 14.57
CA SER A 34 23.14 -13.40 14.67
C SER A 34 22.29 -13.06 13.44
N LEU A 35 22.91 -12.73 12.31
CA LEU A 35 22.26 -12.25 11.08
C LEU A 35 21.39 -13.29 10.34
N THR A 36 21.03 -14.42 10.94
CA THR A 36 20.35 -15.53 10.24
C THR A 36 18.84 -15.52 10.31
N ASN A 37 18.19 -14.52 10.91
CA ASN A 37 16.71 -14.49 10.93
C ASN A 37 16.16 -13.97 9.58
N PRO A 38 15.66 -14.85 8.69
CA PRO A 38 15.29 -14.45 7.33
C PRO A 38 14.03 -13.57 7.33
N LEU A 39 13.31 -13.53 8.44
CA LEU A 39 12.02 -12.85 8.60
C LEU A 39 12.14 -11.35 8.91
N THR A 40 13.30 -10.89 9.40
CA THR A 40 13.55 -9.48 9.76
C THR A 40 14.27 -8.69 8.66
N THR A 41 14.67 -9.37 7.58
CA THR A 41 15.25 -8.68 6.43
C THR A 41 14.21 -7.75 5.79
N PRO A 42 14.60 -6.54 5.36
CA PRO A 42 13.71 -5.62 4.63
C PRO A 42 13.01 -6.30 3.43
N GLU A 43 13.68 -7.30 2.85
CA GLU A 43 13.25 -8.12 1.73
C GLU A 43 12.14 -9.12 2.09
N ALA A 44 12.05 -9.60 3.34
CA ALA A 44 10.98 -10.48 3.80
C ALA A 44 9.71 -9.70 4.20
N ILE A 45 9.89 -8.52 4.78
CA ILE A 45 8.78 -7.62 5.16
C ILE A 45 8.14 -6.99 3.90
N GLY A 46 8.94 -6.70 2.87
CA GLY A 46 8.48 -6.11 1.61
C GLY A 46 7.60 -7.02 0.74
N ARG A 47 7.66 -8.35 0.91
CA ARG A 47 6.92 -9.31 0.07
C ARG A 47 5.43 -9.39 0.37
N ARG A 48 4.96 -8.86 1.50
CA ARG A 48 3.56 -9.05 1.95
C ARG A 48 2.59 -7.96 1.51
N ARG A 49 3.05 -6.79 1.08
CA ARG A 49 2.17 -5.65 0.73
C ARG A 49 2.34 -5.22 -0.72
N LYS A 50 1.24 -5.17 -1.48
CA LYS A 50 1.21 -4.65 -2.86
C LYS A 50 1.74 -3.20 -2.86
N LYS A 51 2.71 -2.91 -3.73
CA LYS A 51 3.26 -1.56 -3.91
C LYS A 51 2.15 -0.64 -4.42
N ARG A 52 2.20 0.64 -4.02
CA ARG A 52 1.25 1.65 -4.49
C ARG A 52 1.49 1.90 -5.98
N THR A 53 0.42 1.85 -6.78
CA THR A 53 0.44 2.28 -8.19
C THR A 53 0.39 3.81 -8.26
N SER A 54 1.34 4.40 -8.98
CA SER A 54 1.28 5.83 -9.34
C SER A 54 0.34 6.00 -10.52
N ILE A 55 -0.59 6.95 -10.43
CA ILE A 55 -1.52 7.29 -11.51
C ILE A 55 -1.07 8.61 -12.12
N GLU A 56 -0.74 8.58 -13.41
CA GLU A 56 -0.35 9.78 -14.16
C GLU A 56 -1.46 10.83 -14.18
N THR A 57 -1.08 12.09 -14.39
CA THR A 57 -2.03 13.20 -14.39
C THR A 57 -3.05 13.08 -15.52
N SER A 58 -2.63 12.68 -16.72
CA SER A 58 -3.51 12.42 -17.87
C SER A 58 -4.58 11.38 -17.55
N VAL A 59 -4.16 10.26 -16.96
CA VAL A 59 -5.04 9.16 -16.55
C VAL A 59 -5.98 9.59 -15.43
N ARG A 60 -5.50 10.36 -14.45
CA ARG A 60 -6.33 10.92 -13.37
C ARG A 60 -7.46 11.80 -13.93
N VAL A 61 -7.17 12.65 -14.91
CA VAL A 61 -8.18 13.51 -15.56
C VAL A 61 -9.22 12.67 -16.29
N ALA A 62 -8.81 11.61 -17.00
CA ALA A 62 -9.73 10.70 -17.68
C ALA A 62 -10.65 9.95 -16.70
N LEU A 63 -10.10 9.46 -15.59
CA LEU A 63 -10.85 8.81 -14.51
C LEU A 63 -11.88 9.76 -13.87
N GLU A 64 -11.51 11.01 -13.59
CA GLU A 64 -12.44 12.01 -13.04
C GLU A 64 -13.57 12.32 -14.03
N LYS A 65 -13.27 12.44 -15.33
CA LYS A 65 -14.28 12.64 -16.37
C LYS A 65 -15.27 11.45 -16.43
N ALA A 66 -14.77 10.23 -16.35
CA ALA A 66 -15.61 9.02 -16.32
C ALA A 66 -16.46 8.96 -15.04
N PHE A 67 -15.90 9.35 -13.90
CA PHE A 67 -16.60 9.39 -12.61
C PHE A 67 -17.78 10.35 -12.61
N VAL A 68 -17.62 11.54 -13.18
CA VAL A 68 -18.72 12.53 -13.30
C VAL A 68 -19.88 11.97 -14.14
N GLN A 69 -19.60 11.13 -15.13
CA GLN A 69 -20.64 10.51 -15.97
C GLN A 69 -21.34 9.34 -15.27
N ASN A 70 -20.57 8.47 -14.63
CA ASN A 70 -21.09 7.32 -13.89
C ASN A 70 -20.21 7.05 -12.65
N PRO A 71 -20.61 7.50 -11.45
CA PRO A 71 -19.85 7.27 -10.22
C PRO A 71 -19.79 5.82 -9.76
N LYS A 72 -20.68 4.96 -10.28
CA LYS A 72 -20.79 3.54 -9.91
C LYS A 72 -20.79 2.65 -11.16
N PRO A 73 -19.66 2.62 -11.89
CA PRO A 73 -19.54 1.77 -13.06
C PRO A 73 -19.63 0.29 -12.67
N THR A 74 -20.19 -0.50 -13.57
CA THR A 74 -20.24 -1.95 -13.50
C THR A 74 -18.85 -2.56 -13.70
N SER A 75 -18.71 -3.86 -13.40
CA SER A 75 -17.46 -4.60 -13.61
C SER A 75 -16.99 -4.58 -15.08
N GLU A 76 -17.94 -4.59 -16.02
CA GLU A 76 -17.67 -4.53 -17.46
C GLU A 76 -17.15 -3.15 -17.86
N GLU A 77 -17.85 -2.08 -17.45
CA GLU A 77 -17.41 -0.69 -17.70
C GLU A 77 -16.02 -0.41 -17.11
N ILE A 78 -15.73 -0.93 -15.90
CA ILE A 78 -14.39 -0.82 -15.30
C ILE A 78 -13.33 -1.53 -16.15
N THR A 79 -13.68 -2.66 -16.75
CA THR A 79 -12.75 -3.41 -17.62
C THR A 79 -12.44 -2.60 -18.87
N LEU A 80 -13.47 -2.10 -19.55
CA LEU A 80 -13.32 -1.27 -20.75
C LEU A 80 -12.50 0.00 -20.47
N LEU A 81 -12.76 0.67 -19.35
CA LEU A 81 -12.02 1.86 -18.97
C LEU A 81 -10.56 1.53 -18.64
N ALA A 82 -10.29 0.44 -17.92
CA ALA A 82 -8.94 0.01 -17.60
C ALA A 82 -8.13 -0.32 -18.86
N ASP A 83 -8.74 -1.02 -19.83
CA ASP A 83 -8.11 -1.32 -21.12
C ASP A 83 -7.80 -0.03 -21.90
N SER A 84 -8.75 0.90 -21.96
CA SER A 84 -8.57 2.19 -22.67
C SER A 84 -7.46 3.08 -22.06
N LEU A 85 -7.22 2.95 -20.76
CA LEU A 85 -6.21 3.71 -20.01
C LEU A 85 -4.92 2.92 -19.80
N ALA A 86 -4.82 1.71 -20.35
CA ALA A 86 -3.71 0.76 -20.14
C ALA A 86 -3.36 0.57 -18.65
N MET A 87 -4.39 0.42 -17.81
CA MET A 87 -4.27 0.23 -16.35
C MET A 87 -4.75 -1.15 -15.91
N GLU A 88 -4.27 -1.64 -14.77
CA GLU A 88 -4.83 -2.84 -14.13
C GLU A 88 -6.28 -2.56 -13.70
N LYS A 89 -7.21 -3.46 -14.04
CA LYS A 89 -8.63 -3.40 -13.64
C LYS A 89 -8.81 -3.09 -12.15
N GLU A 90 -8.02 -3.73 -11.31
CA GLU A 90 -8.09 -3.54 -9.85
C GLU A 90 -7.69 -2.13 -9.42
N VAL A 91 -6.76 -1.49 -10.12
CA VAL A 91 -6.36 -0.10 -9.83
C VAL A 91 -7.51 0.85 -10.13
N VAL A 92 -8.17 0.69 -11.29
CA VAL A 92 -9.34 1.51 -11.66
C VAL A 92 -10.49 1.26 -10.69
N ARG A 93 -10.80 0.00 -10.38
CA ARG A 93 -11.85 -0.35 -9.41
C ARG A 93 -11.61 0.30 -8.04
N VAL A 94 -10.40 0.17 -7.49
CA VAL A 94 -10.04 0.76 -6.20
C VAL A 94 -10.04 2.29 -6.26
N TRP A 95 -9.67 2.88 -7.40
CA TRP A 95 -9.76 4.32 -7.60
C TRP A 95 -11.21 4.81 -7.48
N PHE A 96 -12.16 4.16 -8.17
CA PHE A 96 -13.59 4.49 -8.07
C PHE A 96 -14.14 4.30 -6.66
N CYS A 97 -13.70 3.26 -5.92
CA CYS A 97 -14.13 3.05 -4.54
C CYS A 97 -13.59 4.10 -3.55
N ASN A 98 -12.44 4.70 -3.85
CA ASN A 98 -11.81 5.71 -3.00
C ASN A 98 -12.25 7.14 -3.34
N ARG A 99 -12.87 7.33 -4.51
CA ARG A 99 -13.30 8.64 -5.01
C ARG A 99 -14.66 9.05 -4.43
#